data_AF-A0AAD1SA63-F1
#
_entry.id   AF-A0AAD1SA63-F1
#
_cell.length_a   1.000
_cell.length_b   1.000
_cell.length_c   1.000
_cell.angle_alpha   90.00
_cell.angle_beta   90.00
_cell.angle_gamma   90.00
#
_symmetry.space_group_name_H-M   'P 1'
#
loop_
_entity.id
_entity.type
_entity.pdbx_description
1 polymer ?
#
loop_
_entity_poly.entity_id
_entity_poly.type
_entity_poly.pdbx_seq_one_letter_code
_entity_poly.pdbx_strand_id
1 'polypeptide(L)'
;MGAHDIGSLLLHPVKTTAVPTPSHNGNTASTSSGEQILDELDDFPGTGELHSISSDKDNKLPSTKGDIKAPLCNICSLFTADIAVLREEILTMETEVDSQGLTVWCIQLEDQNVELQRNQTLLTTRLDAVEDRHRIRNIKIKGVPETVTQDDLPWYIGRFLTSLLTPQQTKTVLTDGVYRIPRDARAPADIPRDVILQFQSQSCQTTLMAVVRGKATHLFEIANLSFFQDLSRPTLLWRALLKPLTVALRQNTIPYPWAFPRSLIITHRGAIESISDPPPRQEQATTDQRPKSHHTWDVANVRLFQPANTTSSSTAYKAQRINRHLADT
;
A
#
# COMPACT_ATOMS: atom_id res chain seq x y z
N MET A 1 51.22 21.52 -35.80
CA MET A 1 50.89 20.35 -36.64
C MET A 1 50.52 19.23 -35.68
N GLY A 2 49.29 18.69 -35.60
CA GLY A 2 48.08 18.91 -36.38
C GLY A 2 46.86 18.96 -35.47
N ALA A 3 45.86 19.70 -35.96
CA ALA A 3 44.53 19.78 -35.38
C ALA A 3 43.74 18.52 -35.77
N HIS A 4 43.09 17.89 -34.79
CA HIS A 4 42.00 16.95 -35.06
C HIS A 4 40.73 17.48 -34.41
N ASP A 5 39.98 18.13 -35.28
CA ASP A 5 38.61 18.56 -35.19
C ASP A 5 37.71 17.32 -35.35
N ILE A 6 36.91 17.00 -34.33
CA ILE A 6 35.88 15.95 -34.41
C ILE A 6 34.60 16.46 -33.75
N GLY A 7 33.66 16.84 -34.61
CA GLY A 7 32.30 16.31 -34.52
C GLY A 7 31.33 17.04 -33.58
N SER A 8 30.97 18.27 -33.97
CA SER A 8 29.75 18.95 -33.51
C SER A 8 28.49 18.16 -33.88
N LEU A 9 27.93 17.40 -32.93
CA LEU A 9 26.61 16.79 -33.04
C LEU A 9 25.52 17.85 -32.75
N LEU A 10 24.99 18.42 -33.81
CA LEU A 10 23.79 19.27 -33.82
C LEU A 10 22.58 18.46 -33.33
N LEU A 11 22.11 18.78 -32.13
CA LEU A 11 20.79 18.40 -31.63
C LEU A 11 19.73 19.20 -32.39
N HIS A 12 18.95 18.53 -33.23
CA HIS A 12 17.74 19.11 -33.81
C HIS A 12 16.65 19.23 -32.73
N PRO A 13 15.95 20.37 -32.63
CA PRO A 13 14.83 20.50 -31.72
C PRO A 13 13.63 19.69 -32.23
N VAL A 14 13.16 18.77 -31.40
CA VAL A 14 11.90 18.05 -31.60
C VAL A 14 10.76 19.05 -31.48
N LYS A 15 10.03 19.24 -32.59
CA LYS A 15 8.79 20.02 -32.63
C LYS A 15 7.77 19.40 -31.68
N THR A 16 7.42 20.14 -30.63
CA THR A 16 6.30 19.83 -29.73
C THR A 16 5.01 20.18 -30.47
N THR A 17 4.30 19.17 -30.97
CA THR A 17 2.92 19.33 -31.44
C THR A 17 2.00 19.48 -30.24
N ALA A 18 1.41 20.67 -30.11
CA ALA A 18 0.43 21.02 -29.11
C ALA A 18 -0.83 20.16 -29.28
N VAL A 19 -1.26 19.51 -28.21
CA VAL A 19 -2.57 18.86 -28.10
C VAL A 19 -3.60 19.95 -27.80
N PRO A 20 -4.70 20.05 -28.57
CA PRO A 20 -5.73 21.05 -28.32
C PRO A 20 -6.59 20.67 -27.12
N THR A 21 -6.65 21.57 -26.14
CA THR A 21 -7.65 21.58 -25.07
C THR A 21 -8.98 22.11 -25.60
N PRO A 22 -10.12 21.43 -25.38
CA PRO A 22 -11.41 22.04 -25.60
C PRO A 22 -11.77 22.95 -24.41
N SER A 23 -11.77 24.26 -24.67
CA SER A 23 -12.43 25.26 -23.83
C SER A 23 -13.90 25.40 -24.27
N HIS A 24 -14.84 25.17 -23.36
CA HIS A 24 -16.14 25.82 -23.43
C HIS A 24 -16.53 26.37 -22.05
N ASN A 25 -16.46 27.71 -21.99
CA ASN A 25 -17.36 28.56 -21.19
C ASN A 25 -18.81 28.15 -21.52
N GLY A 26 -19.79 28.14 -20.62
CA GLY A 26 -20.08 29.06 -19.53
C GLY A 26 -21.45 29.67 -19.79
N ASN A 27 -22.43 29.35 -18.94
CA ASN A 27 -23.66 30.12 -18.61
C ASN A 27 -24.46 29.25 -17.62
N THR A 28 -24.51 29.53 -16.31
CA THR A 28 -25.25 30.57 -15.57
C THR A 28 -26.77 30.58 -15.79
N ALA A 29 -27.49 30.07 -14.79
CA ALA A 29 -28.70 30.62 -14.15
C ALA A 29 -29.43 29.43 -13.47
N SER A 30 -29.37 29.31 -12.14
CA SER A 30 -30.50 29.58 -11.23
C SER A 30 -31.81 28.96 -11.74
N THR A 31 -32.46 28.06 -11.00
CA THR A 31 -33.46 28.42 -9.98
C THR A 31 -33.96 27.14 -9.28
N SER A 32 -34.20 27.25 -7.96
CA SER A 32 -35.33 26.62 -7.25
C SER A 32 -35.34 25.11 -6.98
N SER A 33 -35.28 24.82 -5.67
CA SER A 33 -36.21 23.94 -4.92
C SER A 33 -36.24 22.45 -5.22
N GLY A 34 -36.16 21.64 -4.17
CA GLY A 34 -36.62 20.25 -4.23
C GLY A 34 -35.89 19.27 -3.32
N GLU A 35 -35.76 19.57 -2.03
CA GLU A 35 -35.98 18.50 -1.05
C GLU A 35 -37.37 17.89 -1.29
N GLN A 36 -37.51 16.58 -1.04
CA GLN A 36 -38.74 15.77 -1.11
C GLN A 36 -39.05 15.12 -2.47
N ILE A 37 -38.55 13.89 -2.68
CA ILE A 37 -39.28 12.84 -3.40
C ILE A 37 -39.13 11.56 -2.57
N LEU A 38 -39.95 11.51 -1.52
CA LEU A 38 -40.35 10.34 -0.75
C LEU A 38 -41.85 10.57 -0.55
N ASP A 39 -42.63 10.38 -1.62
CA ASP A 39 -44.10 10.34 -1.65
C ASP A 39 -44.54 10.20 -3.12
N GLU A 40 -44.64 8.96 -3.61
CA GLU A 40 -45.56 8.55 -4.68
C GLU A 40 -45.36 7.05 -4.95
N LEU A 41 -46.01 6.21 -4.16
CA LEU A 41 -46.43 4.85 -4.50
C LEU A 41 -47.48 4.39 -3.47
N ASP A 42 -48.53 5.19 -3.31
CA ASP A 42 -49.78 4.79 -2.66
C ASP A 42 -50.93 5.25 -3.55
N ASP A 43 -51.23 4.46 -4.59
CA ASP A 43 -52.45 4.57 -5.37
C ASP A 43 -52.94 3.17 -5.76
N PHE A 44 -53.37 2.42 -4.74
CA PHE A 44 -54.26 1.28 -4.91
C PHE A 44 -55.66 1.71 -4.45
N PRO A 45 -56.61 1.95 -5.37
CA PRO A 45 -57.97 2.29 -4.97
C PRO A 45 -58.72 1.04 -4.51
N GLY A 46 -59.26 1.10 -3.29
CA GLY A 46 -60.58 0.54 -3.01
C GLY A 46 -60.66 -0.66 -2.08
N THR A 47 -60.42 -0.45 -0.79
CA THR A 47 -61.14 -1.14 0.28
C THR A 47 -62.61 -0.67 0.28
N GLY A 48 -63.43 -1.32 -0.55
CA GLY A 48 -64.88 -1.10 -0.63
C GLY A 48 -65.67 -2.11 0.21
N GLU A 49 -66.20 -1.62 1.33
CA GLU A 49 -67.36 -2.05 2.11
C GLU A 49 -67.99 -3.43 1.88
N LEU A 50 -67.89 -4.25 2.94
CA LEU A 50 -68.72 -5.43 3.22
C LEU A 50 -70.19 -5.03 3.38
N HIS A 51 -70.98 -5.12 2.32
CA HIS A 51 -72.44 -5.13 2.43
C HIS A 51 -72.95 -6.55 2.74
N SER A 52 -73.63 -6.65 3.88
CA SER A 52 -74.38 -7.81 4.34
C SER A 52 -75.52 -8.14 3.36
N ILE A 53 -75.53 -9.34 2.79
CA ILE A 53 -76.70 -9.90 2.12
C ILE A 53 -77.19 -11.09 2.95
N SER A 54 -78.26 -10.83 3.68
CA SER A 54 -79.10 -11.81 4.35
C SER A 54 -79.89 -12.61 3.32
N SER A 55 -79.89 -13.92 3.54
CA SER A 55 -80.95 -14.89 3.24
C SER A 55 -81.98 -14.57 2.14
N ASP A 56 -81.84 -15.23 1.00
CA ASP A 56 -83.00 -15.82 0.32
C ASP A 56 -82.69 -17.27 -0.01
N LYS A 57 -83.49 -18.15 0.60
CA LYS A 57 -83.54 -19.57 0.31
C LYS A 57 -84.32 -19.77 -0.99
N ASP A 58 -84.00 -20.87 -1.66
CA ASP A 58 -84.74 -21.42 -2.79
C ASP A 58 -84.40 -20.79 -4.15
N ASN A 59 -83.23 -21.16 -4.68
CA ASN A 59 -83.13 -21.41 -6.11
C ASN A 59 -82.13 -22.54 -6.43
N LYS A 60 -82.63 -23.48 -7.23
CA LYS A 60 -81.98 -24.69 -7.75
C LYS A 60 -80.49 -24.50 -8.02
N LEU A 61 -79.65 -25.39 -7.46
CA LEU A 61 -78.32 -25.68 -8.00
C LEU A 61 -78.45 -26.19 -9.44
N PRO A 62 -77.99 -25.47 -10.48
CA PRO A 62 -77.58 -26.12 -11.71
C PRO A 62 -76.31 -26.92 -11.42
N SER A 63 -76.05 -27.96 -12.21
CA SER A 63 -74.88 -28.85 -12.11
C SER A 63 -73.55 -28.09 -12.20
N THR A 64 -73.05 -27.62 -11.04
CA THR A 64 -71.94 -26.66 -10.83
C THR A 64 -70.52 -27.17 -11.10
N LYS A 65 -70.36 -28.35 -11.71
CA LYS A 65 -69.03 -28.83 -12.14
C LYS A 65 -68.66 -28.44 -13.57
N GLY A 66 -69.65 -28.13 -14.41
CA GLY A 66 -69.45 -27.73 -15.82
C GLY A 66 -69.16 -26.24 -16.00
N ASP A 67 -69.90 -25.38 -15.31
CA ASP A 67 -69.89 -23.92 -15.57
C ASP A 67 -68.71 -23.17 -14.95
N ILE A 68 -68.07 -23.71 -13.91
CA ILE A 68 -66.84 -23.14 -13.32
C ILE A 68 -65.61 -23.54 -14.15
N LYS A 69 -65.70 -24.62 -14.92
CA LYS A 69 -64.57 -25.17 -15.67
C LYS A 69 -64.17 -24.29 -16.85
N ALA A 70 -65.16 -23.70 -17.53
CA ALA A 70 -64.91 -22.79 -18.67
C ALA A 70 -64.18 -21.49 -18.27
N PRO A 71 -64.60 -20.72 -17.25
CA PRO A 71 -63.88 -19.53 -16.83
C PRO A 71 -62.50 -19.85 -16.26
N LEU A 72 -62.33 -20.96 -15.51
CA LEU A 72 -61.01 -21.39 -15.08
C LEU A 72 -60.10 -21.73 -16.26
N CYS A 73 -60.62 -22.38 -17.30
CA CYS A 73 -59.85 -22.70 -18.50
C CYS A 73 -59.38 -21.43 -19.25
N ASN A 74 -60.23 -20.40 -19.30
CA ASN A 74 -59.89 -19.09 -19.88
C ASN A 74 -58.86 -18.33 -19.05
N ILE A 75 -58.97 -18.38 -17.72
CA ILE A 75 -57.99 -17.76 -16.82
C ILE A 75 -56.64 -18.49 -16.95
N CYS A 76 -56.64 -19.82 -16.98
CA CYS A 76 -55.43 -20.60 -17.19
C CYS A 76 -54.80 -20.33 -18.55
N SER A 77 -55.58 -20.20 -19.64
CA SER A 77 -55.02 -19.89 -20.95
C SER A 77 -54.44 -18.47 -21.01
N LEU A 78 -55.09 -17.50 -20.37
CA LEU A 78 -54.59 -16.12 -20.26
C LEU A 78 -53.26 -16.07 -19.50
N PHE A 79 -53.19 -16.69 -18.32
CA PHE A 79 -51.93 -16.78 -17.57
C PHE A 79 -50.85 -17.55 -18.33
N THR A 80 -51.21 -18.58 -19.10
CA THR A 80 -50.23 -19.30 -19.91
C THR A 80 -49.68 -18.42 -21.03
N ALA A 81 -50.50 -17.57 -21.64
CA ALA A 81 -50.07 -16.60 -22.64
C ALA A 81 -49.18 -15.52 -22.04
N ASP A 82 -49.55 -14.94 -20.90
CA ASP A 82 -48.75 -13.91 -20.22
C ASP A 82 -47.40 -14.48 -19.75
N ILE A 83 -47.40 -15.71 -19.20
CA ILE A 83 -46.16 -16.41 -18.83
C ILE A 83 -45.27 -16.65 -20.06
N ALA A 84 -45.85 -16.93 -21.23
CA ALA A 84 -45.08 -17.12 -22.46
C ALA A 84 -44.42 -15.80 -22.92
N VAL A 85 -45.16 -14.69 -22.89
CA VAL A 85 -44.64 -13.36 -23.24
C VAL A 85 -43.54 -12.93 -22.28
N LEU A 86 -43.75 -13.06 -20.97
CA LEU A 86 -42.73 -12.71 -19.96
C LEU A 86 -41.46 -13.55 -20.11
N ARG A 87 -41.58 -14.83 -20.50
CA ARG A 87 -40.40 -15.68 -20.76
C ARG A 87 -39.62 -15.21 -21.99
N GLU A 88 -40.31 -14.77 -23.04
CA GLU A 88 -39.67 -14.23 -24.23
C GLU A 88 -38.97 -12.90 -23.92
N GLU A 89 -39.61 -12.01 -23.18
CA GLU A 89 -39.01 -10.75 -22.72
C GLU A 89 -37.76 -11.00 -21.86
N ILE A 90 -37.82 -11.93 -20.90
CA ILE A 90 -36.66 -12.31 -20.08
C ILE A 90 -35.53 -12.83 -20.96
N LEU A 91 -35.81 -13.72 -21.93
CA LEU A 91 -34.79 -14.22 -22.85
C LEU A 91 -34.18 -13.11 -23.69
N THR A 92 -34.99 -12.17 -24.20
CA THR A 92 -34.46 -11.02 -24.95
C THR A 92 -33.57 -10.14 -24.08
N MET A 93 -33.98 -9.84 -22.84
CA MET A 93 -33.16 -9.07 -21.90
C MET A 93 -31.85 -9.79 -21.56
N GLU A 94 -31.88 -11.10 -21.31
CA GLU A 94 -30.67 -11.90 -21.06
C GLU A 94 -29.72 -11.85 -22.27
N THR A 95 -30.25 -12.01 -23.48
CA THR A 95 -29.43 -11.90 -24.71
C THR A 95 -28.96 -10.47 -24.99
N GLU A 96 -29.70 -9.44 -24.59
CA GLU A 96 -29.28 -8.04 -24.69
C GLU A 96 -28.16 -7.73 -23.71
N VAL A 97 -28.22 -8.22 -22.47
CA VAL A 97 -27.13 -8.09 -21.49
C VAL A 97 -25.86 -8.77 -21.98
N ASP A 98 -25.99 -9.95 -22.59
CA ASP A 98 -24.86 -10.66 -23.19
C ASP A 98 -24.34 -10.01 -24.49
N SER A 99 -25.24 -9.52 -25.37
CA SER A 99 -24.88 -8.91 -26.66
C SER A 99 -24.40 -7.47 -26.55
N GLN A 100 -24.80 -6.73 -25.50
CA GLN A 100 -24.23 -5.44 -25.15
C GLN A 100 -22.76 -5.55 -24.71
N GLY A 101 -22.21 -6.78 -24.58
CA GLY A 101 -20.81 -7.00 -24.30
C GLY A 101 -20.38 -6.47 -22.94
N LEU A 102 -21.33 -6.15 -22.06
CA LEU A 102 -21.10 -5.62 -20.71
C LEU A 102 -20.18 -6.54 -19.91
N THR A 103 -20.42 -7.85 -19.97
CA THR A 103 -19.57 -8.86 -19.32
C THR A 103 -18.14 -8.84 -19.85
N VAL A 104 -17.98 -8.76 -21.18
CA VAL A 104 -16.64 -8.68 -21.82
C VAL A 104 -15.94 -7.39 -21.43
N TRP A 105 -16.66 -6.27 -21.39
CA TRP A 105 -16.12 -4.97 -20.99
C TRP A 105 -15.72 -4.95 -19.51
N CYS A 106 -16.53 -5.52 -18.61
CA CYS A 106 -16.20 -5.67 -17.20
C CYS A 106 -14.91 -6.49 -17.01
N ILE A 107 -14.81 -7.65 -17.66
CA ILE A 107 -13.60 -8.49 -17.60
C ILE A 107 -12.38 -7.70 -18.13
N GLN A 108 -12.55 -7.01 -19.26
CA GLN A 108 -11.46 -6.21 -19.86
C GLN A 108 -10.99 -5.07 -18.96
N LEU A 109 -11.92 -4.41 -18.25
CA LEU A 109 -11.60 -3.36 -17.28
C LEU A 109 -10.91 -3.93 -16.04
N GLU A 110 -11.36 -5.08 -15.54
CA GLU A 110 -10.72 -5.77 -14.42
C GLU A 110 -9.28 -6.14 -14.77
N ASP A 111 -9.05 -6.73 -15.95
CA ASP A 111 -7.72 -7.07 -16.46
C ASP A 111 -6.83 -5.82 -16.57
N GLN A 112 -7.38 -4.72 -17.10
CA GLN A 112 -6.65 -3.44 -17.16
C GLN A 112 -6.31 -2.90 -15.78
N ASN A 113 -7.23 -2.97 -14.82
CA ASN A 113 -6.99 -2.50 -13.46
C ASN A 113 -5.91 -3.33 -12.77
N VAL A 114 -5.97 -4.66 -12.89
CA VAL A 114 -4.94 -5.56 -12.37
C VAL A 114 -3.57 -5.24 -12.98
N GLU A 115 -3.52 -5.01 -14.30
CA GLU A 115 -2.27 -4.67 -14.98
C GLU A 115 -1.74 -3.28 -14.55
N LEU A 116 -2.61 -2.29 -14.38
CA LEU A 116 -2.24 -0.97 -13.86
C LEU A 116 -1.69 -1.07 -12.44
N GLN A 117 -2.31 -1.86 -11.56
CA GLN A 117 -1.83 -2.09 -10.19
C GLN A 117 -0.47 -2.78 -10.16
N ARG A 118 -0.24 -3.76 -11.05
CA ARG A 118 1.07 -4.40 -11.22
C ARG A 118 2.13 -3.39 -11.65
N ASN A 119 1.83 -2.57 -12.66
CA ASN A 119 2.74 -1.55 -13.15
C ASN A 119 3.04 -0.48 -12.08
N GLN A 120 2.03 -0.04 -11.33
CA GLN A 120 2.21 0.88 -10.20
C GLN A 120 3.12 0.28 -9.12
N THR A 121 2.92 -0.99 -8.77
CA THR A 121 3.75 -1.70 -7.77
C THR A 121 5.19 -1.87 -8.25
N LEU A 122 5.38 -2.17 -9.54
CA LEU A 122 6.71 -2.29 -10.14
C LEU A 122 7.45 -0.94 -10.15
N LEU A 123 6.76 0.13 -10.54
CA LEU A 123 7.33 1.47 -10.62
C LEU A 123 7.70 2.01 -9.24
N THR A 124 6.82 1.84 -8.24
CA THR A 124 7.11 2.23 -6.86
C THR A 124 8.31 1.46 -6.31
N THR A 125 8.36 0.15 -6.53
CA THR A 125 9.51 -0.68 -6.13
C THR A 125 10.83 -0.22 -6.77
N ARG A 126 10.80 0.16 -8.06
CA ARG A 126 11.98 0.68 -8.76
C ARG A 126 12.39 2.05 -8.23
N LEU A 127 11.43 2.94 -7.98
CA LEU A 127 11.68 4.26 -7.39
C LEU A 127 12.34 4.14 -6.02
N ASP A 128 11.80 3.29 -5.14
CA ASP A 128 12.37 3.03 -3.81
C ASP A 128 13.83 2.58 -3.92
N ALA A 129 14.11 1.64 -4.84
CA ALA A 129 15.46 1.12 -5.04
C ALA A 129 16.45 2.18 -5.56
N VAL A 130 16.00 3.08 -6.46
CA VAL A 130 16.82 4.19 -6.95
C VAL A 130 17.06 5.22 -5.85
N GLU A 131 16.04 5.58 -5.09
CA GLU A 131 16.15 6.50 -3.96
C GLU A 131 17.16 5.99 -2.93
N ASP A 132 17.05 4.71 -2.54
CA ASP A 132 17.98 4.09 -1.61
C ASP A 132 19.41 4.09 -2.17
N ARG A 133 19.62 3.71 -3.44
CA ARG A 133 20.96 3.77 -4.07
C ARG A 133 21.56 5.17 -4.03
N HIS A 134 20.75 6.21 -4.16
CA HIS A 134 21.23 7.59 -4.04
C HIS A 134 21.65 7.91 -2.60
N ARG A 135 20.87 7.46 -1.61
CA ARG A 135 21.11 7.65 -0.17
C ARG A 135 22.19 6.73 0.41
N ILE A 136 22.63 5.69 -0.29
CA ILE A 136 23.59 4.69 0.24
C ILE A 136 24.92 5.30 0.70
N ARG A 137 25.31 6.42 0.09
CA ARG A 137 26.54 7.17 0.40
C ARG A 137 26.33 8.26 1.45
N ASN A 138 25.14 8.34 2.04
CA ASN A 138 24.80 9.35 3.02
C ASN A 138 24.85 8.76 4.43
N ILE A 139 25.22 9.60 5.39
CA ILE A 139 25.09 9.35 6.82
C ILE A 139 24.25 10.46 7.41
N LYS A 140 23.29 10.06 8.24
CA LYS A 140 22.46 10.96 9.02
C LYS A 140 23.03 11.13 10.41
N ILE A 141 23.34 12.35 10.78
CA ILE A 141 23.90 12.74 12.07
C ILE A 141 22.81 13.47 12.86
N LYS A 142 22.55 13.00 14.08
CA LYS A 142 21.62 13.61 15.03
C LYS A 142 22.37 14.28 16.18
N GLY A 143 21.77 15.31 16.76
CA GLY A 143 22.28 15.98 17.96
C GLY A 143 23.25 17.13 17.69
N VAL A 144 23.48 17.50 16.43
CA VAL A 144 24.33 18.66 16.10
C VAL A 144 23.63 19.94 16.58
N PRO A 145 24.23 20.72 17.51
CA PRO A 145 23.62 21.93 18.04
C PRO A 145 23.20 22.89 16.94
N GLU A 146 22.06 23.55 17.13
CA GLU A 146 21.54 24.53 16.17
C GLU A 146 22.37 25.82 16.13
N THR A 147 23.20 26.06 17.15
CA THR A 147 24.19 27.15 17.19
C THR A 147 25.26 27.01 16.10
N VAL A 148 25.48 25.80 15.58
CA VAL A 148 26.37 25.57 14.44
C VAL A 148 25.60 25.87 13.16
N THR A 149 25.94 26.99 12.52
CA THR A 149 25.32 27.44 11.27
C THR A 149 25.66 26.51 10.11
N GLN A 150 24.94 26.65 8.99
CA GLN A 150 25.17 25.84 7.80
C GLN A 150 26.59 26.05 7.21
N ASP A 151 27.15 27.25 7.35
CA ASP A 151 28.48 27.61 6.85
C ASP A 151 29.60 27.03 7.73
N ASP A 152 29.37 26.93 9.04
CA ASP A 152 30.32 26.35 10.00
C ASP A 152 30.28 24.81 10.04
N LEU A 153 29.21 24.22 9.49
CA LEU A 153 28.92 22.80 9.59
C LEU A 153 30.02 21.90 8.99
N PRO A 154 30.58 22.17 7.78
CA PRO A 154 31.66 21.37 7.23
C PRO A 154 32.91 21.38 8.12
N TRP A 155 33.25 22.52 8.71
CA TRP A 155 34.39 22.64 9.61
C TRP A 155 34.16 21.88 10.93
N TYR A 156 32.99 22.04 11.54
CA TYR A 156 32.61 21.35 12.77
C TYR A 156 32.66 19.83 12.60
N ILE A 157 32.05 19.32 11.53
CA ILE A 157 32.06 17.88 11.22
C ILE A 157 33.46 17.41 10.82
N GLY A 158 34.23 18.18 10.05
CA GLY A 158 35.61 17.83 9.68
C GLY A 158 36.53 17.68 10.89
N ARG A 159 36.41 18.57 11.89
CA ARG A 159 37.12 18.46 13.16
C ARG A 159 36.72 17.19 13.92
N PHE A 160 35.42 16.89 13.97
CA PHE A 160 34.94 15.66 14.59
C PHE A 160 35.46 14.40 13.88
N LEU A 161 35.41 14.36 12.55
CA LEU A 161 35.93 13.24 11.76
C LEU A 161 37.43 13.02 11.98
N THR A 162 38.21 14.10 12.07
CA THR A 162 39.66 14.01 12.34
C THR A 162 39.94 13.43 13.74
N SER A 163 39.08 13.69 14.72
CA SER A 163 39.19 13.07 16.05
C SER A 163 38.77 11.59 16.06
N LEU A 164 37.88 11.20 15.13
CA LEU A 164 37.31 9.86 15.07
C LEU A 164 38.14 8.91 14.18
N LEU A 165 38.72 9.40 13.10
CA LEU A 165 39.44 8.61 12.11
C LEU A 165 40.95 8.62 12.38
N THR A 166 41.66 7.59 11.93
CA THR A 166 43.13 7.63 11.92
C THR A 166 43.63 8.61 10.84
N PRO A 167 44.88 9.11 10.92
CA PRO A 167 45.44 9.99 9.89
C PRO A 167 45.40 9.39 8.48
N GLN A 168 45.54 8.06 8.36
CA GLN A 168 45.42 7.34 7.09
C GLN A 168 43.97 7.34 6.58
N GLN A 169 43.00 7.07 7.46
CA GLN A 169 41.56 7.07 7.10
C GLN A 169 41.05 8.47 6.76
N THR A 170 41.55 9.50 7.43
CA THR A 170 41.15 10.89 7.18
C THR A 170 41.51 11.34 5.76
N LYS A 171 42.60 10.81 5.20
CA LYS A 171 43.00 11.08 3.80
C LYS A 171 42.13 10.36 2.76
N THR A 172 41.54 9.22 3.14
CA THR A 172 40.75 8.40 2.21
C THR A 172 39.26 8.70 2.26
N VAL A 173 38.73 9.11 3.42
CA VAL A 173 37.32 9.44 3.62
C VAL A 173 37.06 10.84 3.08
N LEU A 174 36.60 10.90 1.82
CA LEU A 174 36.27 12.16 1.13
C LEU A 174 34.76 12.44 1.20
N THR A 175 34.43 13.63 1.70
CA THR A 175 33.06 14.13 1.85
C THR A 175 32.71 15.07 0.69
N ASP A 176 31.54 14.88 0.07
CA ASP A 176 31.04 15.77 -0.99
C ASP A 176 30.35 17.01 -0.42
N GLY A 177 29.60 16.83 0.67
CA GLY A 177 28.79 17.90 1.22
C GLY A 177 28.22 17.56 2.59
N VAL A 178 27.92 18.62 3.33
CA VAL A 178 27.31 18.54 4.66
C VAL A 178 26.17 19.54 4.72
N TYR A 179 24.96 19.07 5.00
CA TYR A 179 23.79 19.95 5.04
C TYR A 179 22.79 19.56 6.11
N ARG A 180 22.16 20.57 6.68
CA ARG A 180 21.10 20.40 7.67
C ARG A 180 19.77 20.16 6.96
N ILE A 181 19.04 19.12 7.36
CA ILE A 181 17.73 18.80 6.80
C ILE A 181 16.72 19.86 7.26
N PRO A 182 15.85 20.35 6.36
CA PRO A 182 14.73 21.22 6.76
C PRO A 182 13.89 20.57 7.86
N ARG A 183 13.40 21.39 8.79
CA ARG A 183 12.51 20.93 9.85
C ARG A 183 11.12 20.71 9.27
N ASP A 184 10.49 19.59 9.60
CA ASP A 184 9.07 19.41 9.36
C ASP A 184 8.29 20.44 10.18
N ALA A 185 7.27 21.08 9.59
CA ALA A 185 6.48 22.13 10.26
C ALA A 185 5.82 21.67 11.59
N ARG A 186 5.67 20.36 11.78
CA ARG A 186 5.06 19.75 12.98
C ARG A 186 6.08 19.36 14.06
N ALA A 187 7.38 19.42 13.78
CA ALA A 187 8.41 18.99 14.73
C ALA A 187 8.65 20.07 15.79
N PRO A 188 8.78 19.71 17.08
CA PRO A 188 9.00 20.67 18.17
C PRO A 188 10.31 21.43 17.94
N ALA A 189 10.31 22.75 18.19
CA ALA A 189 11.44 23.63 17.91
C ALA A 189 12.73 23.29 18.68
N ASP A 190 12.57 22.68 19.86
CA ASP A 190 13.67 22.37 20.79
C ASP A 190 14.59 21.25 20.29
N ILE A 191 14.10 20.36 19.42
CA ILE A 191 14.91 19.27 18.89
C ILE A 191 15.82 19.82 17.78
N PRO A 192 17.17 19.66 17.86
CA PRO A 192 18.07 20.09 16.80
C PRO A 192 17.79 19.36 15.49
N ARG A 193 17.93 20.07 14.35
CA ARG A 193 17.70 19.46 13.04
C ARG A 193 18.77 18.43 12.72
N ASP A 194 18.36 17.33 12.08
CA ASP A 194 19.27 16.30 11.61
C ASP A 194 20.18 16.85 10.48
N VAL A 195 21.41 16.32 10.38
CA VAL A 195 22.39 16.69 9.37
C VAL A 195 22.67 15.50 8.47
N ILE A 196 22.77 15.71 7.16
CA ILE A 196 23.24 14.72 6.21
C ILE A 196 24.69 15.02 5.85
N LEU A 197 25.51 13.99 5.98
CA LEU A 197 26.89 13.94 5.53
C LEU A 197 26.96 13.04 4.29
N GLN A 198 27.31 13.62 3.15
CA GLN A 198 27.41 12.92 1.87
C GLN A 198 28.87 12.57 1.56
N PHE A 199 29.11 11.34 1.11
CA PHE A 199 30.42 10.84 0.70
C PHE A 199 30.52 10.65 -0.80
N GLN A 200 31.74 10.81 -1.33
CA GLN A 200 32.05 10.52 -2.74
C GLN A 200 31.76 9.06 -3.11
N SER A 201 32.10 8.15 -2.20
CA SER A 201 31.96 6.71 -2.40
C SER A 201 31.29 6.02 -1.22
N GLN A 202 30.61 4.91 -1.51
CA GLN A 202 30.02 4.05 -0.48
C GLN A 202 31.09 3.45 0.43
N SER A 203 32.30 3.20 -0.08
CA SER A 203 33.41 2.67 0.71
C SER A 203 33.83 3.63 1.83
N CYS A 204 33.79 4.94 1.60
CA CYS A 204 34.05 5.94 2.64
C CYS A 204 32.99 5.89 3.74
N GLN A 205 31.73 5.83 3.32
CA GLN A 205 30.56 5.74 4.20
C GLN A 205 30.63 4.48 5.09
N THR A 206 30.89 3.31 4.51
CA THR A 206 30.96 2.04 5.26
C THR A 206 32.16 2.01 6.20
N THR A 207 33.31 2.54 5.77
CA THR A 207 34.52 2.67 6.61
C THR A 207 34.22 3.51 7.85
N LEU A 208 33.61 4.69 7.68
CA LEU A 208 33.25 5.55 8.81
C LEU A 208 32.22 4.88 9.73
N MET A 209 31.15 4.29 9.17
CA MET A 209 30.14 3.59 9.98
C MET A 209 30.73 2.41 10.76
N ALA A 210 31.72 1.70 10.21
CA ALA A 210 32.42 0.64 10.92
C ALA A 210 33.23 1.19 12.10
N VAL A 211 33.97 2.29 11.90
CA VAL A 211 34.72 2.98 12.98
C VAL A 211 33.76 3.49 14.07
N VAL A 212 32.67 4.13 13.67
CA VAL A 212 31.62 4.62 14.60
C VAL A 212 31.07 3.49 15.45
N ARG A 213 30.72 2.35 14.84
CA ARG A 213 30.15 1.19 15.56
C ARG A 213 31.18 0.46 16.44
N GLY A 214 32.45 0.48 16.04
CA GLY A 214 33.54 -0.16 16.77
C GLY A 214 34.05 0.66 17.96
N LYS A 215 33.85 1.97 17.96
CA LYS A 215 34.22 2.85 19.07
C LYS A 215 33.10 2.89 20.12
N ALA A 216 33.47 2.71 21.38
CA ALA A 216 32.54 2.74 22.51
C ALA A 216 31.82 4.09 22.62
N THR A 217 30.56 4.03 23.06
CA THR A 217 29.56 5.09 23.20
C THR A 217 30.07 6.38 23.86
N HIS A 218 31.11 6.29 24.70
CA HIS A 218 31.62 7.37 25.52
C HIS A 218 32.13 8.60 24.73
N LEU A 219 32.66 8.44 23.50
CA LEU A 219 33.03 9.60 22.67
C LEU A 219 31.80 10.33 22.12
N PHE A 220 30.70 9.62 21.95
CA PHE A 220 29.44 10.16 21.44
C PHE A 220 28.60 10.81 22.54
N GLU A 221 28.77 10.38 23.80
CA GLU A 221 28.10 10.97 24.98
C GLU A 221 28.56 12.40 25.26
N ILE A 222 29.85 12.71 25.08
CA ILE A 222 30.39 14.06 25.33
C ILE A 222 29.80 15.08 24.33
N ALA A 223 29.51 14.66 23.10
CA ALA A 223 28.97 15.52 22.05
C ALA A 223 27.47 15.31 21.78
N ASN A 224 26.83 14.34 22.45
CA ASN A 224 25.46 13.86 22.18
C ASN A 224 25.16 13.58 20.69
N LEU A 225 26.17 13.15 19.93
CA LEU A 225 26.03 12.90 18.50
C LEU A 225 25.68 11.44 18.23
N SER A 226 24.69 11.19 17.38
CA SER A 226 24.32 9.85 16.95
C SER A 226 24.36 9.73 15.43
N PHE A 227 24.95 8.63 14.94
CA PHE A 227 25.19 8.38 13.51
C PHE A 227 24.31 7.24 13.03
N PHE A 228 23.56 7.49 11.97
CA PHE A 228 22.65 6.53 11.35
C PHE A 228 22.89 6.48 9.85
N GLN A 229 22.56 5.34 9.24
CA GLN A 229 22.47 5.27 7.79
C GLN A 229 21.26 6.10 7.33
N ASP A 230 21.43 6.90 6.28
CA ASP A 230 20.30 7.55 5.61
C ASP A 230 19.58 6.51 4.75
N LEU A 231 18.28 6.33 5.01
CA LEU A 231 17.44 5.32 4.38
C LEU A 231 16.16 6.00 3.90
N SER A 232 15.63 5.52 2.77
CA SER A 232 14.33 5.97 2.29
C SER A 232 13.22 5.66 3.29
N ARG A 233 12.13 6.42 3.21
CA ARG A 233 10.94 6.21 4.06
C ARG A 233 10.34 4.81 3.90
N PRO A 234 10.16 4.26 2.68
CA PRO A 234 9.68 2.89 2.48
C PRO A 234 10.56 1.86 3.19
N THR A 235 11.88 2.00 3.11
CA THR A 235 12.82 1.10 3.80
C THR A 235 12.73 1.22 5.33
N LEU A 236 12.57 2.43 5.86
CA LEU A 236 12.33 2.63 7.30
C LEU A 236 11.01 2.00 7.76
N LEU A 237 9.92 2.15 6.99
CA LEU A 237 8.64 1.50 7.27
C LEU A 237 8.75 -0.03 7.23
N TRP A 238 9.45 -0.57 6.24
CA TRP A 238 9.71 -2.01 6.12
C TRP A 238 10.47 -2.55 7.34
N ARG A 239 11.52 -1.85 7.80
CA ARG A 239 12.25 -2.22 9.03
C ARG A 239 11.38 -2.10 10.28
N ALA A 240 10.48 -1.11 10.32
CA ALA A 240 9.55 -0.95 11.44
C ALA A 240 8.56 -2.13 11.51
N LEU A 241 8.09 -2.64 10.37
CA LEU A 241 7.23 -3.84 10.31
C LEU A 241 7.93 -5.09 10.86
N LEU A 242 9.24 -5.22 10.66
CA LEU A 242 10.05 -6.33 11.17
C LEU A 242 10.52 -6.14 12.62
N LYS A 243 10.19 -5.03 13.27
CA LYS A 243 10.61 -4.75 14.66
C LYS A 243 10.22 -5.87 15.63
N PRO A 244 8.98 -6.44 15.62
CA PRO A 244 8.62 -7.54 16.50
C PRO A 244 9.52 -8.76 16.32
N LEU A 245 9.83 -9.12 15.07
CA LEU A 245 10.73 -10.22 14.74
C LEU A 245 12.15 -9.97 15.30
N THR A 246 12.69 -8.76 15.12
CA THR A 246 14.03 -8.42 15.64
C THR A 246 14.10 -8.40 17.17
N VAL A 247 12.99 -8.17 17.86
CA VAL A 247 12.89 -8.29 19.32
C VAL A 247 12.98 -9.76 19.72
N ALA A 248 12.22 -10.64 19.07
CA ALA A 248 12.27 -12.08 19.31
C ALA A 248 13.66 -12.67 19.02
N LEU A 249 14.29 -12.29 17.90
CA LEU A 249 15.66 -12.73 17.57
C LEU A 249 16.67 -12.29 18.64
N ARG A 250 16.53 -11.06 19.15
CA ARG A 250 17.40 -10.54 20.22
C ARG A 250 17.20 -11.30 21.54
N GLN A 251 15.96 -11.58 21.92
CA GLN A 251 15.62 -12.34 23.12
C GLN A 251 16.22 -13.75 23.09
N ASN A 252 16.31 -14.34 21.90
CA ASN A 252 16.91 -15.65 21.67
C ASN A 252 18.42 -15.60 21.34
N THR A 253 19.07 -14.44 21.48
CA THR A 253 20.51 -14.23 21.19
C THR A 253 20.93 -14.63 19.76
N ILE A 254 19.99 -14.60 18.81
CA ILE A 254 20.26 -14.91 17.40
C ILE A 254 20.81 -13.65 16.72
N PRO A 255 21.99 -13.69 16.08
CA PRO A 255 22.54 -12.54 15.37
C PRO A 255 21.74 -12.24 14.09
N TYR A 256 21.42 -10.96 13.89
CA TYR A 256 20.69 -10.49 12.72
C TYR A 256 21.25 -9.17 12.17
N PRO A 257 22.15 -9.18 11.17
CA PRO A 257 22.53 -7.94 10.51
C PRO A 257 21.47 -7.47 9.51
N TRP A 258 21.24 -6.16 9.47
CA TRP A 258 20.51 -5.52 8.38
C TRP A 258 21.40 -5.44 7.14
N ALA A 259 20.96 -6.04 6.05
CA ALA A 259 21.53 -5.83 4.73
C ALA A 259 20.77 -4.73 3.99
N PHE A 260 21.52 -3.96 3.20
CA PHE A 260 20.99 -2.82 2.47
C PHE A 260 20.30 -3.26 1.16
N PRO A 261 19.18 -2.64 0.76
CA PRO A 261 18.38 -1.67 1.52
C PRO A 261 17.38 -2.33 2.49
N ARG A 262 16.70 -3.37 2.00
CA ARG A 262 15.59 -4.10 2.65
C ARG A 262 15.87 -5.59 2.75
N SER A 263 16.89 -5.97 3.52
CA SER A 263 17.11 -7.38 3.83
C SER A 263 17.51 -7.53 5.30
N LEU A 264 16.93 -8.55 5.94
CA LEU A 264 17.32 -8.99 7.28
C LEU A 264 18.01 -10.34 7.11
N ILE A 265 19.31 -10.38 7.36
CA ILE A 265 20.07 -11.63 7.36
C ILE A 265 20.00 -12.21 8.76
N ILE A 266 19.71 -13.50 8.87
CA ILE A 266 19.60 -14.23 10.13
C ILE A 266 20.59 -15.39 10.05
N THR A 267 21.40 -15.56 11.10
CA THR A 267 22.32 -16.70 11.19
C THR A 267 21.93 -17.57 12.37
N HIS A 268 21.43 -18.78 12.09
CA HIS A 268 20.96 -19.71 13.11
C HIS A 268 21.48 -21.12 12.81
N ARG A 269 22.18 -21.73 13.77
CA ARG A 269 22.77 -23.09 13.65
C ARG A 269 23.63 -23.30 12.39
N GLY A 270 24.39 -22.28 11.99
CA GLY A 270 25.23 -22.31 10.78
C GLY A 270 24.47 -22.09 9.47
N ALA A 271 23.14 -22.04 9.48
CA ALA A 271 22.34 -21.65 8.33
C ALA A 271 22.21 -20.12 8.28
N ILE A 272 22.35 -19.56 7.07
CA ILE A 272 22.14 -18.14 6.79
C ILE A 272 20.87 -18.00 5.96
N GLU A 273 19.91 -17.26 6.51
CA GLU A 273 18.65 -16.95 5.84
C GLU A 273 18.52 -15.44 5.62
N SER A 274 17.89 -15.02 4.53
CA SER A 274 17.64 -13.62 4.21
C SER A 274 16.16 -13.39 3.98
N ILE A 275 15.59 -12.44 4.72
CA ILE A 275 14.22 -11.96 4.53
C ILE A 275 14.30 -10.65 3.76
N SER A 276 13.88 -10.66 2.49
CA SER A 276 13.88 -9.48 1.61
C SER A 276 12.47 -8.93 1.35
N ASP A 277 11.45 -9.79 1.45
CA ASP A 277 10.06 -9.39 1.29
C ASP A 277 9.42 -9.18 2.66
N PRO A 278 8.65 -8.10 2.86
CA PRO A 278 7.92 -7.95 4.11
C PRO A 278 6.94 -9.11 4.26
N PRO A 279 6.73 -9.62 5.48
CA PRO A 279 5.58 -10.46 5.74
C PRO A 279 4.30 -9.75 5.25
N PRO A 280 3.34 -10.47 4.64
CA PRO A 280 2.02 -9.92 4.32
C PRO A 280 1.52 -9.10 5.51
N ARG A 281 1.09 -7.85 5.24
CA ARG A 281 0.42 -7.03 6.23
C ARG A 281 -0.83 -7.81 6.64
N GLN A 282 -0.81 -8.44 7.81
CA GLN A 282 -2.05 -8.88 8.42
C GLN A 282 -2.86 -7.60 8.62
N GLU A 283 -3.96 -7.46 7.88
CA GLU A 283 -4.97 -6.47 8.20
C GLU A 283 -5.36 -6.73 9.66
N GLN A 284 -4.83 -5.90 10.55
CA GLN A 284 -5.37 -5.80 11.88
C GLN A 284 -6.78 -5.29 11.66
N ALA A 285 -7.75 -6.21 11.76
CA ALA A 285 -9.16 -5.88 11.80
C ALA A 285 -9.32 -4.66 12.71
N THR A 286 -9.90 -3.61 12.14
CA THR A 286 -10.29 -2.40 12.86
C THR A 286 -11.34 -2.77 13.90
N THR A 287 -10.88 -3.25 15.06
CA THR A 287 -11.68 -3.24 16.27
C THR A 287 -11.07 -2.17 17.16
N ASP A 288 -11.74 -1.03 17.16
CA ASP A 288 -11.52 0.10 18.02
C ASP A 288 -11.67 -0.32 19.49
N GLN A 289 -10.63 -0.87 20.10
CA GLN A 289 -10.51 -1.02 21.55
C GLN A 289 -9.07 -0.76 22.02
N ARG A 290 -8.94 0.34 22.76
CA ARG A 290 -7.79 0.76 23.54
C ARG A 290 -7.33 -0.38 24.47
N PRO A 291 -6.03 -0.79 24.50
CA PRO A 291 -5.64 -1.96 25.26
C PRO A 291 -5.53 -1.65 26.76
N LYS A 292 -6.28 -2.39 27.58
CA LYS A 292 -5.94 -2.63 28.99
C LYS A 292 -5.11 -3.91 29.07
N SER A 293 -3.89 -3.75 29.61
CA SER A 293 -3.06 -4.73 30.33
C SER A 293 -2.93 -6.18 29.82
N HIS A 294 -1.67 -6.55 29.56
CA HIS A 294 -1.10 -7.91 29.56
C HIS A 294 -1.75 -8.93 28.60
N HIS A 295 -1.17 -9.05 27.40
CA HIS A 295 -1.18 -10.29 26.63
C HIS A 295 0.26 -10.78 26.49
N THR A 296 0.53 -11.86 27.22
CA THR A 296 1.73 -12.68 27.13
C THR A 296 1.71 -13.39 25.77
N TRP A 297 2.69 -13.14 24.92
CA TRP A 297 2.88 -13.91 23.70
C TRP A 297 3.46 -15.27 24.09
N ASP A 298 2.62 -16.28 24.10
CA ASP A 298 3.00 -17.67 24.34
C ASP A 298 3.77 -18.20 23.12
N VAL A 299 5.01 -18.61 23.33
CA VAL A 299 5.97 -18.99 22.27
C VAL A 299 5.50 -20.24 21.52
N ALA A 300 4.62 -21.05 22.13
CA ALA A 300 4.03 -22.25 21.53
C ALA A 300 2.94 -21.97 20.47
N ASN A 301 2.42 -20.73 20.37
CA ASN A 301 1.30 -20.38 19.48
C ASN A 301 1.64 -19.37 18.39
N VAL A 302 2.92 -19.21 18.06
CA VAL A 302 3.35 -18.49 16.85
C VAL A 302 3.03 -19.34 15.61
N ARG A 303 1.73 -19.47 15.29
CA ARG A 303 1.26 -19.90 13.97
C ARG A 303 1.59 -18.79 12.96
N LEU A 304 2.83 -18.76 12.53
CA LEU A 304 3.27 -17.99 11.38
C LEU A 304 2.55 -18.52 10.14
N PHE A 305 1.74 -17.66 9.51
CA PHE A 305 1.16 -17.82 8.18
C PHE A 305 0.30 -19.07 7.95
N GLN A 306 -1.02 -18.92 8.07
CA GLN A 306 -1.91 -19.66 7.19
C GLN A 306 -1.89 -18.96 5.83
N PRO A 307 -1.47 -19.64 4.74
CA PRO A 307 -1.68 -19.09 3.41
C PRO A 307 -3.19 -19.08 3.14
N ALA A 308 -3.74 -17.93 2.73
CA ALA A 308 -4.93 -17.97 1.90
C ALA A 308 -4.58 -18.85 0.68
N ASN A 309 -5.48 -19.75 0.32
CA ASN A 309 -5.32 -20.70 -0.79
C ASN A 309 -5.13 -19.95 -2.12
N THR A 310 -3.89 -19.54 -2.41
CA THR A 310 -3.46 -19.12 -3.74
C THR A 310 -2.17 -19.84 -4.05
N THR A 311 -2.33 -20.89 -4.85
CA THR A 311 -1.27 -21.68 -5.45
C THR A 311 -0.35 -20.76 -6.26
N SER A 312 0.97 -20.94 -6.12
CA SER A 312 2.07 -20.30 -6.86
C SER A 312 2.72 -19.02 -6.29
N SER A 313 3.52 -19.18 -5.22
CA SER A 313 4.76 -18.39 -5.13
C SER A 313 5.85 -19.11 -4.31
N SER A 314 7.10 -18.96 -4.76
CA SER A 314 8.33 -19.51 -4.14
C SER A 314 8.53 -19.07 -2.68
N THR A 315 7.88 -17.97 -2.27
CA THR A 315 7.97 -17.36 -0.94
C THR A 315 7.18 -18.15 0.11
N ALA A 316 6.04 -18.74 -0.25
CA ALA A 316 5.24 -19.58 0.65
C ALA A 316 5.98 -20.84 1.10
N TYR A 317 6.78 -21.43 0.20
CA TYR A 317 7.57 -22.63 0.50
C TYR A 317 8.73 -22.36 1.48
N LYS A 318 9.30 -21.15 1.46
CA LYS A 318 10.39 -20.76 2.35
C LYS A 318 9.89 -20.48 3.78
N ALA A 319 8.75 -19.82 3.94
CA ALA A 319 8.13 -19.58 5.25
C ALA A 319 7.73 -20.90 5.94
N GLN A 320 7.23 -21.88 5.19
CA GLN A 320 6.80 -23.18 5.73
C GLN A 320 7.97 -24.04 6.22
N ARG A 321 9.17 -23.87 5.65
CA ARG A 321 10.40 -24.59 6.06
C ARG A 321 10.99 -24.06 7.36
N ILE A 322 10.94 -22.75 7.57
CA ILE A 322 11.40 -22.10 8.81
C ILE A 322 10.52 -22.52 9.99
N ASN A 323 9.19 -22.61 9.78
CA ASN A 323 8.25 -23.01 10.83
C ASN A 323 8.40 -24.48 11.26
N ARG A 324 8.71 -25.41 10.34
CA ARG A 324 9.00 -26.81 10.72
C ARG A 324 10.23 -26.92 11.60
N HIS A 325 11.29 -26.15 11.30
CA HIS A 325 12.53 -26.21 12.08
C HIS A 325 12.45 -25.56 13.46
N LEU A 326 11.45 -24.70 13.71
CA LEU A 326 11.18 -24.11 15.02
C LEU A 326 10.23 -24.97 15.88
N ALA A 327 9.45 -25.86 15.27
CA ALA A 327 8.48 -26.72 15.97
C ALA A 327 9.07 -28.05 16.46
N ASP A 328 10.21 -28.49 15.91
CA ASP A 328 10.89 -29.74 16.28
C ASP A 328 11.90 -29.57 17.46
N THR A 329 11.73 -28.53 18.29
CA THR A 329 12.47 -28.30 19.55
C THR A 329 11.53 -27.97 20.69
#